data_AF-A0A0D6MAE7-F1
#
_entry.id   AF-A0A0D6MAE7-F1
#
_cell.length_a   1.000
_cell.length_b   1.000
_cell.length_c   1.000
_cell.angle_alpha   90.00
_cell.angle_beta   90.00
_cell.angle_gamma   90.00
#
_symmetry.space_group_name_H-M   'P 1'
#
loop_
_entity.id
_entity.type
_entity.pdbx_description
1 polymer ?
#
loop_
_entity_poly.entity_id
_entity_poly.type
_entity_poly.pdbx_seq_one_letter_code
_entity_poly.pdbx_strand_id
1 'polypeptide(L)' 'MRTRRTLRGHLAKIYAMHWASDSRNLVSASQDGKLIVWDSYTTNKVSV' A
#
# COMPACT_ATOMS: atom_id res chain seq x y z
N MET A 1 2.05 21.12 1.20
CA MET A 1 1.33 19.88 0.80
C MET A 1 0.89 19.16 2.08
N ARG A 2 -0.37 18.71 2.19
CA ARG A 2 -0.87 17.95 3.35
C ARG A 2 -1.06 16.49 2.97
N THR A 3 -0.60 15.57 3.82
CA THR A 3 -0.82 14.13 3.68
C THR A 3 -2.31 13.82 3.77
N ARG A 4 -2.89 13.14 2.77
CA ARG A 4 -4.32 12.76 2.79
C ARG A 4 -4.59 11.50 3.59
N ARG A 5 -3.72 10.50 3.48
CA ARG A 5 -3.90 9.15 4.03
C ARG A 5 -2.56 8.56 4.47
N THR A 6 -2.59 7.74 5.51
CA THR A 6 -1.42 6.99 6.00
C THR A 6 -1.77 5.51 6.05
N LEU A 7 -1.07 4.70 5.25
CA LEU A 7 -1.25 3.25 5.20
C LEU A 7 -0.33 2.59 6.22
N ARG A 8 -0.89 1.95 7.24
CA ARG A 8 -0.14 1.28 8.31
C ARG A 8 -0.35 -0.22 8.22
N GLY A 9 0.75 -0.98 8.11
CA GLY A 9 0.65 -2.44 8.14
C GLY A 9 1.90 -3.22 7.75
N HIS A 10 2.89 -2.59 7.12
CA HIS A 10 4.22 -3.20 6.99
C HIS A 10 4.97 -3.16 8.31
N LEU A 11 5.70 -4.23 8.60
CA LEU A 11 6.49 -4.37 9.81
C LEU A 11 7.96 -3.98 9.61
N ALA A 12 8.38 -3.78 8.37
CA ALA A 12 9.73 -3.38 8.01
C ALA A 12 9.74 -2.36 6.86
N LYS A 13 10.94 -1.95 6.44
CA LYS A 13 11.14 -0.93 5.41
C LYS A 13 10.48 -1.34 4.08
N ILE A 14 9.78 -0.40 3.47
CA ILE A 14 9.19 -0.55 2.13
C ILE A 14 10.29 -0.21 1.12
N TYR A 15 10.51 -1.10 0.15
CA TYR A 15 11.51 -0.89 -0.90
C TYR A 15 10.90 -0.41 -2.21
N ALA A 16 9.69 -0.85 -2.51
CA ALA A 16 9.02 -0.52 -3.77
C ALA A 16 7.53 -0.30 -3.55
N MET A 17 6.96 0.54 -4.40
CA MET A 17 5.53 0.78 -4.48
C MET A 17 5.12 1.02 -5.93
N HIS A 18 3.95 0.53 -6.32
CA HIS A 18 3.42 0.69 -7.67
C HIS A 18 1.91 0.86 -7.66
N TRP A 19 1.43 1.86 -8.40
CA TRP A 19 0.00 2.09 -8.61
C TRP A 19 -0.52 1.15 -9.69
N ALA A 20 -1.70 0.59 -9.47
CA ALA A 20 -2.46 -0.05 -10.52
C ALA A 20 -2.98 0.99 -11.51
N SER A 21 -3.24 0.56 -12.75
CA SER A 21 -3.80 1.41 -13.81
C SER A 21 -5.19 1.96 -13.47
N ASP A 22 -5.89 1.32 -12.54
CA ASP A 22 -7.19 1.75 -12.02
C ASP A 22 -7.12 2.96 -11.07
N SER A 23 -5.91 3.44 -10.71
CA SER A 23 -5.66 4.53 -9.74
C SER A 23 -6.28 4.33 -8.36
N ARG A 24 -6.79 3.13 -8.09
CA ARG A 24 -7.48 2.74 -6.86
C ARG A 24 -6.60 1.85 -6.02
N ASN A 25 -5.89 0.93 -6.66
CA ASN A 25 -5.07 -0.03 -5.93
C ASN A 25 -3.59 0.40 -5.93
N LEU A 26 -2.96 0.29 -4.77
CA LEU A 26 -1.53 0.50 -4.59
C LEU A 26 -0.91 -0.79 -4.07
N VAL A 27 0.15 -1.27 -4.71
CA VAL A 27 0.97 -2.36 -4.20
C VAL A 27 2.18 -1.78 -3.49
N SER A 28 2.52 -2.32 -2.32
CA SER A 28 3.78 -2.04 -1.65
C SER A 28 4.53 -3.33 -1.30
N ALA A 29 5.84 -3.32 -1.53
CA ALA A 29 6.76 -4.40 -1.23
C ALA A 29 7.69 -4.01 -0.08
N SER A 30 7.74 -4.84 0.97
CA SER A 30 8.53 -4.57 2.15
C SER A 30 9.54 -5.68 2.45
N GLN A 31 10.57 -5.31 3.22
CA GLN A 31 11.57 -6.22 3.78
C GLN A 31 10.97 -7.28 4.71
N ASP A 32 9.73 -7.07 5.19
CA ASP A 32 9.01 -8.05 6.02
C ASP A 32 8.59 -9.31 5.24
N GLY A 33 8.94 -9.40 3.96
CA GLY A 33 8.60 -10.51 3.07
C GLY A 33 7.15 -10.47 2.60
N LYS A 34 6.42 -9.38 2.87
CA LYS A 34 5.02 -9.22 2.48
C LYS A 34 4.88 -8.22 1.35
N LEU A 35 3.97 -8.56 0.45
CA LEU A 35 3.37 -7.67 -0.52
C LEU A 35 1.98 -7.35 -0.02
N ILE A 36 1.65 -6.07 0.11
CA ILE A 36 0.32 -5.63 0.52
C ILE A 36 -0.30 -4.82 -0.62
N VAL A 37 -1.52 -5.19 -0.98
CA VAL A 37 -2.38 -4.41 -1.87
C VAL A 37 -3.27 -3.54 -1.01
N TRP A 38 -3.30 -2.25 -1.32
CA TRP A 38 -4.08 -1.24 -0.61
C TRP A 38 -5.14 -0.66 -1.52
N ASP A 39 -6.36 -0.54 -1.02
CA ASP A 39 -7.37 0.31 -1.65
C ASP A 39 -7.15 1.76 -1.19
N SER A 40 -6.84 2.66 -2.11
CA SER A 40 -6.54 4.06 -1.83
C SER A 40 -7.74 4.87 -1.34
N TYR A 41 -8.97 4.44 -1.64
CA TYR A 41 -10.24 5.07 -1.24
C TYR A 41 -10.74 4.61 0.11
N THR A 42 -10.40 3.40 0.54
CA THR A 42 -10.79 2.89 1.85
C THR A 42 -9.63 2.77 2.84
N THR A 43 -8.38 2.92 2.39
CA THR A 43 -7.14 2.61 3.14
C THR A 43 -7.04 1.19 3.66
N ASN A 44 -7.91 0.29 3.20
CA ASN A 44 -7.95 -1.09 3.66
C ASN A 44 -6.93 -1.94 2.90
N LYS A 45 -6.44 -2.97 3.57
CA LYS A 45 -5.68 -4.06 2.94
C LYS A 45 -6.67 -4.87 2.12
N VAL A 46 -6.46 -4.94 0.82
CA VAL A 46 -7.22 -5.85 -0.03
C VAL A 46 -6.75 -7.26 0.34
N SER A 47 -7.64 -8.01 0.98
CA SER A 47 -7.42 -9.43 1.26
C SER A 47 -7.98 -10.19 0.06
N VAL A 48 -7.09 -10.72 -0.76
CA VAL A 48 -7.44 -11.73 -1.78
C VAL A 48 -7.40 -13.11 -1.18
#